data_AF-C7NYE5-F1
#
_entry.id   AF-C7NYE5-F1
#
_cell.length_a   1.000
_cell.length_b   1.000
_cell.length_c   1.000
_cell.angle_alpha   90.00
_cell.angle_beta   90.00
_cell.angle_gamma   90.00
#
_symmetry.space_group_name_H-M   'P 1'
#
loop_
_entity.id
_entity.type
_entity.pdbx_description
1 polymer ?
#
loop_
_entity_poly.entity_id
_entity_poly.type
_entity_poly.pdbx_seq_one_letter_code
_entity_poly.pdbx_strand_id
1 'polypeptide(L)' 'MPDAQTVALAVLMLVAGMAVPTRYGMERVEGFGRAVASKLPYRPPPGTDEQEAMADAVDDGGGES' A
#
# COMPACT_ATOMS: atom_id res chain seq x y z
N MET A 1 -42.89 3.71 9.80
CA MET A 1 -41.59 3.16 9.35
C MET A 1 -41.06 4.07 8.26
N PRO A 2 -39.74 4.34 8.19
CA PRO A 2 -39.17 5.17 7.13
C PRO A 2 -39.45 4.54 5.76
N ASP A 3 -39.66 5.38 4.75
CA ASP A 3 -39.90 4.92 3.38
C ASP A 3 -38.62 4.33 2.75
N ALA A 4 -38.78 3.43 1.78
CA ALA A 4 -37.68 2.75 1.09
C ALA A 4 -36.65 3.74 0.50
N GLN A 5 -37.10 4.90 0.03
CA GLN A 5 -36.23 5.92 -0.54
C GLN A 5 -35.28 6.51 0.51
N THR A 6 -35.76 6.71 1.74
CA THR A 6 -34.94 7.18 2.88
C THR A 6 -33.92 6.12 3.31
N VAL A 7 -34.32 4.85 3.33
CA VAL A 7 -33.41 3.74 3.67
C VAL A 7 -32.32 3.58 2.61
N ALA A 8 -32.67 3.63 1.33
CA ALA A 8 -31.71 3.56 0.23
C ALA A 8 -30.68 4.70 0.27
N LEU A 9 -31.14 5.92 0.56
CA LEU A 9 -30.25 7.08 0.71
C LEU A 9 -29.27 6.90 1.89
N ALA A 10 -29.75 6.39 3.03
CA ALA A 10 -28.91 6.14 4.20
C ALA A 10 -27.83 5.08 3.93
N VAL A 11 -28.20 3.99 3.25
CA VAL A 11 -27.26 2.94 2.85
C VAL A 11 -26.23 3.48 1.85
N LEU A 12 -26.66 4.26 0.87
CA LEU A 12 -25.75 4.87 -0.11
C LEU A 12 -24.72 5.78 0.57
N MET A 13 -25.16 6.63 1.50
CA MET A 13 -24.27 7.54 2.25
C MET A 13 -23.29 6.78 3.14
N LEU A 14 -23.73 5.69 3.77
CA LEU A 14 -22.86 4.81 4.55
C LEU A 14 -21.76 4.19 3.68
N VAL A 15 -22.12 3.61 2.55
CA VAL A 15 -21.17 2.96 1.62
C VAL A 15 -20.21 3.98 1.02
N ALA A 16 -20.71 5.14 0.60
CA ALA A 16 -19.88 6.23 0.11
C ALA A 16 -18.88 6.73 1.17
N GLY A 17 -19.34 6.83 2.43
CA GLY A 17 -18.48 7.18 3.58
C GLY A 17 -17.39 6.15 3.88
N MET A 18 -17.59 4.88 3.54
CA MET A 18 -16.54 3.83 3.65
C MET A 18 -15.60 3.80 2.44
N ALA A 19 -16.05 4.23 1.26
CA ALA A 19 -15.22 4.26 0.05
C ALA A 19 -14.09 5.32 0.15
N VAL A 20 -14.36 6.46 0.79
CA VAL A 20 -13.39 7.57 0.97
C VAL A 20 -12.17 7.18 1.82
N PRO A 21 -12.31 6.58 3.03
CA PRO A 21 -11.16 6.14 3.82
C PRO A 21 -10.42 4.96 3.21
N THR A 22 -11.04 4.21 2.28
CA THR A 22 -10.33 3.13 1.58
C THR A 22 -9.22 3.68 0.69
N ARG A 23 -9.51 4.69 -0.14
CA ARG A 23 -8.48 5.29 -1.03
C ARG A 23 -7.42 6.05 -0.23
N TYR A 24 -7.84 6.91 0.68
CA TYR A 24 -6.93 7.67 1.54
C TYR A 24 -6.12 6.76 2.47
N GLY A 25 -6.73 5.69 2.98
CA GLY A 25 -6.07 4.70 3.84
C GLY A 25 -5.00 3.91 3.10
N MET A 26 -5.27 3.50 1.86
CA MET A 26 -4.30 2.77 1.04
C MET A 26 -3.04 3.59 0.76
N GLU A 27 -3.18 4.85 0.34
CA GLU A 27 -2.03 5.74 0.10
C GLU A 27 -1.16 5.91 1.35
N ARG A 28 -1.79 5.93 2.54
CA ARG A 28 -1.08 6.04 3.82
C ARG A 28 -0.42 4.75 4.25
N VAL A 29 -1.03 3.60 4.01
CA VAL A 29 -0.43 2.29 4.30
C VAL A 29 0.76 2.03 3.37
N GLU A 30 0.64 2.36 2.08
CA GLU A 30 1.75 2.25 1.12
C GLU A 30 2.91 3.19 1.48
N GLY A 31 2.61 4.46 1.79
CA GLY A 31 3.60 5.43 2.23
C GLY A 31 4.28 5.05 3.54
N PHE A 32 3.51 4.56 4.52
CA PHE A 32 4.04 4.04 5.77
C PHE A 32 4.91 2.79 5.56
N GLY A 33 4.47 1.85 4.71
CA GLY A 33 5.22 0.64 4.37
C GLY A 33 6.57 0.96 3.75
N ARG A 34 6.62 1.89 2.79
CA ARG A 34 7.88 2.38 2.20
C ARG A 34 8.78 3.07 3.24
N ALA A 35 8.20 3.90 4.09
CA ALA A 35 8.95 4.59 5.15
C ALA A 35 9.57 3.60 6.15
N VAL A 36 8.81 2.59 6.58
CA VAL A 36 9.31 1.53 7.48
C VAL A 36 10.36 0.69 6.78
N ALA A 37 10.12 0.24 5.54
CA ALA A 37 11.07 -0.56 4.77
C ALA A 37 12.43 0.15 4.59
N SER A 38 12.44 1.46 4.38
CA SER A 38 13.68 2.25 4.27
C SER A 38 14.54 2.28 5.56
N LYS A 39 13.96 1.89 6.69
CA LYS A 39 14.64 1.84 7.99
C LYS A 39 15.12 0.44 8.36
N LEU A 40 14.69 -0.60 7.64
CA LEU A 40 15.21 -1.94 7.87
C LEU A 40 16.65 -2.02 7.35
N PRO A 41 17.58 -2.58 8.15
CA PRO A 41 18.93 -2.82 7.67
C PRO A 41 18.87 -3.82 6.52
N TYR A 42 19.45 -3.42 5.37
CA TYR A 42 19.61 -4.30 4.22
C TYR A 42 20.45 -5.50 4.64
N ARG A 43 19.93 -6.70 4.42
CA ARG A 43 20.65 -7.95 4.73
C ARG A 43 20.90 -8.67 3.41
N PRO A 44 22.16 -8.74 2.94
CA PRO A 44 22.46 -9.44 1.71
C PRO A 44 22.09 -10.93 1.85
N PRO A 45 21.72 -11.59 0.74
CA PRO A 45 21.54 -13.03 0.71
C PRO A 45 22.79 -13.76 1.22
N PRO A 46 22.65 -14.88 1.95
CA PRO A 46 23.80 -15.62 2.45
C PRO A 46 24.66 -16.14 1.29
N GLY A 47 25.92 -15.71 1.23
CA GLY A 47 26.88 -16.11 0.18
C GLY A 47 27.13 -15.06 -0.91
N THR A 48 26.50 -13.89 -0.85
CA THR A 48 26.69 -12.78 -1.80
C THR A 48 27.31 -11.57 -1.11
N ASP A 49 28.33 -10.98 -1.71
CA ASP A 49 28.93 -9.73 -1.22
C ASP A 49 27.94 -8.57 -1.30
N GLU A 50 27.97 -7.64 -0.33
CA GLU A 50 27.01 -6.52 -0.23
C GLU A 50 26.88 -5.69 -1.51
N GLN A 51 27.99 -5.50 -2.24
CA GLN A 51 28.02 -4.74 -3.49
C GLN A 51 27.35 -5.49 -4.64
N GLU A 52 27.53 -6.81 -4.70
CA GLU A 52 26.93 -7.66 -5.73
C GLU A 52 25.42 -7.84 -5.48
N ALA A 53 25.01 -8.00 -4.23
CA ALA A 53 23.61 -8.10 -3.84
C ALA A 53 22.84 -6.78 -4.08
N MET A 54 23.48 -5.63 -3.87
CA MET A 54 22.86 -4.32 -4.15
C MET A 54 22.75 -4.06 -5.66
N ALA A 55 23.73 -4.49 -6.46
CA ALA A 55 23.67 -4.40 -7.91
C ALA A 55 22.51 -5.25 -8.47
N ASP A 56 22.37 -6.49 -7.99
CA ASP A 56 21.28 -7.41 -8.36
C ASP A 56 19.90 -6.85 -8.00
N ALA A 57 19.74 -6.27 -6.80
CA ALA A 57 18.47 -5.67 -6.37
C ALA A 57 18.06 -4.42 -7.17
N VAL A 58 19.04 -3.68 -7.72
CA VAL A 58 18.78 -2.52 -8.59
C VAL A 58 18.46 -2.95 -10.02
N ASP A 59 19.09 -4.03 -10.49
CA ASP A 59 18.84 -4.61 -11.82
C ASP A 59 17.46 -5.29 -11.89
N ASP A 60 17.09 -6.07 -10.86
CA ASP A 60 15.79 -6.76 -10.74
C ASP A 60 14.62 -5.78 -10.49
N GLY A 61 14.84 -4.73 -9.69
CA GLY A 61 13.82 -3.69 -9.40
C GLY A 61 13.64 -2.62 -10.47
N GLY A 62 14.50 -2.59 -11.49
CA GLY A 62 14.52 -1.59 -12.57
C GLY A 62 14.00 -2.10 -13.92
N GLY A 63 13.61 -3.37 -14.02
CA GLY A 63 13.27 -4.02 -15.27
C GLY A 63 11.79 -4.40 -15.39
N GLU A 64 10.87 -3.43 -15.46
CA GLU A 64 9.52 -3.61 -16.03
C GLU A 64 8.80 -2.24 -16.17
N SER A 65 9.09 -1.52 -17.27
CA SER A 65 8.17 -0.59 -17.97
C SER A 65 8.72 -0.20 -19.34
#